data_AF-A0A2M8TJA9-F1
#
_entry.id   AF-A0A2M8TJA9-F1
#
_cell.length_a   1.000
_cell.length_b   1.000
_cell.length_c   1.000
_cell.angle_alpha   90.00
_cell.angle_beta   90.00
_cell.angle_gamma   90.00
#
_symmetry.space_group_name_H-M   'P 1'
#
loop_
_entity.id
_entity.type
_entity.pdbx_description
1 polymer ?
#
loop_
_entity_poly.entity_id
_entity_poly.type
_entity_poly.pdbx_seq_one_letter_code
_entity_poly.pdbx_strand_id
1 'polypeptide(L)'
;MVNKKAEGTYEETLNKSEAFFVKHGKTAIIAIVAVLVVVAAFFLYRTYVSEPREAEASTELAKVQKLFQMQQFDQALKGFQKVQSDYSSTDAGNLANLYVGLCYAHQEKPNWTKALEYVQKFSTSNDQIISPASQMALGDIYANNNQNDKAVESFKKAADMANSKGFEGINLSVAPLALRKAGIILESQGKKADALKIYQEIKSKYVNSPMSQDIDKYIERASN
;
A
#
# COMPACT_ATOMS: atom_id res chain seq x y z
N MET A 1 -29.16 5.87 63.71
CA MET A 1 -28.92 4.56 63.08
C MET A 1 -28.37 4.81 61.68
N VAL A 2 -27.06 4.91 61.52
CA VAL A 2 -26.41 5.25 60.24
C VAL A 2 -25.27 4.26 59.98
N ASN A 3 -25.25 3.73 58.75
CA ASN A 3 -24.13 3.17 57.99
C ASN A 3 -23.50 1.79 58.23
N LYS A 4 -24.14 0.82 58.89
CA LYS A 4 -23.61 -0.57 58.88
C LYS A 4 -23.60 -1.27 57.50
N LYS A 5 -24.37 -0.80 56.51
CA LYS A 5 -24.42 -1.41 55.17
C LYS A 5 -23.27 -0.98 54.25
N ALA A 6 -22.73 0.23 54.42
CA ALA A 6 -21.64 0.75 53.58
C ALA A 6 -20.27 0.17 53.98
N GLU A 7 -20.05 -0.05 55.30
CA GLU A 7 -18.83 -0.65 55.84
C GLU A 7 -18.66 -2.11 55.39
N GLY A 8 -19.72 -2.92 55.45
CA GLY A 8 -19.65 -4.33 55.02
C GLY A 8 -19.32 -4.51 53.54
N THR A 9 -19.79 -3.62 52.65
CA THR A 9 -19.43 -3.64 51.22
C THR A 9 -18.00 -3.20 50.95
N TYR A 10 -17.44 -2.29 51.76
CA TYR A 10 -16.06 -1.83 51.64
C TYR A 10 -15.08 -2.88 52.16
N GLU A 11 -15.38 -3.48 53.31
CA GLU A 11 -14.58 -4.56 53.88
C GLU A 11 -14.62 -5.81 53.00
N GLU A 12 -15.76 -6.22 52.43
CA GLU A 12 -15.83 -7.36 51.51
C GLU A 12 -15.04 -7.15 50.21
N THR A 13 -15.03 -5.92 49.67
CA THR A 13 -14.29 -5.60 48.43
C THR A 13 -12.79 -5.49 48.68
N LEU A 14 -12.37 -4.96 49.83
CA LEU A 14 -10.99 -5.03 50.32
C LEU A 14 -10.57 -6.48 50.54
N ASN A 15 -11.35 -7.30 51.23
CA ASN A 15 -10.99 -8.70 51.51
C ASN A 15 -10.88 -9.55 50.23
N LYS A 16 -11.73 -9.30 49.22
CA LYS A 16 -11.66 -9.98 47.91
C LYS A 16 -10.45 -9.53 47.08
N SER A 17 -10.08 -8.24 47.12
CA SER A 17 -8.88 -7.73 46.44
C SER A 17 -7.59 -8.14 47.14
N GLU A 18 -7.55 -8.13 48.48
CA GLU A 18 -6.44 -8.63 49.30
C GLU A 18 -6.25 -10.15 49.13
N ALA A 19 -7.32 -10.95 49.16
CA ALA A 19 -7.24 -12.39 48.93
C ALA A 19 -6.74 -12.73 47.51
N PHE A 20 -7.10 -11.94 46.50
CA PHE A 20 -6.60 -12.09 45.14
C PHE A 20 -5.11 -11.72 45.01
N PHE A 21 -4.69 -10.61 45.63
CA PHE A 21 -3.27 -10.21 45.67
C PHE A 21 -2.39 -11.17 46.48
N VAL A 22 -2.89 -11.72 47.59
CA VAL A 22 -2.15 -12.70 48.39
C VAL A 22 -2.03 -14.04 47.67
N LYS A 23 -3.08 -14.47 46.95
CA LYS A 23 -3.11 -15.77 46.25
C LYS A 23 -2.47 -15.75 44.85
N HIS A 24 -2.56 -14.65 44.11
CA HIS A 24 -2.09 -14.53 42.72
C HIS A 24 -1.18 -13.31 42.46
N GLY A 25 -0.94 -12.44 43.44
CA GLY A 25 -0.18 -11.21 43.25
C GLY A 25 1.25 -11.42 42.79
N LYS A 26 1.94 -12.49 43.22
CA LYS A 26 3.28 -12.84 42.70
C LYS A 26 3.24 -13.16 41.20
N THR A 27 2.27 -13.95 40.76
CA THR A 27 2.10 -14.29 39.33
C THR A 27 1.67 -13.08 38.50
N ALA A 28 0.77 -12.24 39.04
CA ALA A 28 0.35 -11.00 38.41
C ALA A 28 1.53 -10.01 38.24
N ILE A 29 2.37 -9.86 39.26
CA ILE A 29 3.58 -9.02 39.21
C ILE A 29 4.57 -9.58 38.17
N ILE A 30 4.82 -10.89 38.14
CA ILE A 30 5.70 -11.52 37.13
C ILE A 30 5.15 -11.27 35.72
N ALA A 31 3.83 -11.41 35.51
CA ALA A 31 3.20 -11.15 34.22
C ALA A 31 3.36 -9.69 33.79
N ILE A 32 3.14 -8.73 34.71
CA ILE A 32 3.32 -7.30 34.43
C ILE A 32 4.79 -6.99 34.10
N VAL A 33 5.74 -7.51 34.87
CA VAL A 33 7.18 -7.33 34.60
C VAL A 33 7.56 -7.94 33.25
N ALA A 34 7.05 -9.13 32.92
CA ALA A 34 7.29 -9.75 31.63
C ALA A 34 6.76 -8.88 30.47
N VAL A 35 5.56 -8.32 30.60
CA VAL A 35 5.00 -7.38 29.61
C VAL A 35 5.89 -6.14 29.48
N LEU A 36 6.32 -5.55 30.60
CA LEU A 36 7.21 -4.39 30.59
C LEU A 36 8.56 -4.68 29.91
N VAL A 37 9.15 -5.85 30.16
CA VAL A 37 10.40 -6.28 29.51
C VAL A 37 10.21 -6.42 28.00
N VAL A 38 9.10 -7.02 27.55
CA VAL A 38 8.79 -7.14 26.12
C VAL A 38 8.61 -5.77 25.48
N VAL A 39 7.89 -4.86 26.12
CA VAL A 39 7.70 -3.48 25.64
C VAL A 39 9.05 -2.74 25.56
N ALA A 40 9.88 -2.84 26.59
CA ALA A 40 11.21 -2.21 26.60
C ALA A 40 12.12 -2.79 25.50
N ALA A 41 12.15 -4.12 25.34
CA ALA A 41 12.90 -4.79 24.29
C ALA A 41 12.42 -4.36 22.89
N PHE A 42 11.11 -4.21 22.70
CA PHE A 42 10.53 -3.69 21.45
C PHE A 42 11.03 -2.26 21.14
N PHE A 43 10.98 -1.35 22.12
CA PHE A 43 11.48 0.02 21.93
C PHE A 43 12.98 0.06 21.66
N LEU A 44 13.79 -0.73 22.40
CA LEU A 44 15.24 -0.81 22.16
C LEU A 44 15.55 -1.34 20.76
N TYR A 45 14.89 -2.43 20.34
CA TYR A 45 15.07 -2.97 18.99
C TYR A 45 14.66 -1.95 17.91
N ARG A 46 13.52 -1.28 18.10
CA ARG A 46 13.04 -0.27 17.16
C ARG A 46 14.06 0.87 16.99
N THR A 47 14.48 1.49 18.09
CA THR A 47 15.32 2.69 18.06
C THR A 47 16.79 2.40 17.70
N TYR A 48 17.35 1.27 18.15
CA TYR A 48 18.78 0.97 17.94
C TYR A 48 19.05 0.04 16.76
N VAL A 49 18.05 -0.64 16.21
CA VAL A 49 18.24 -1.59 15.11
C VAL A 49 17.36 -1.26 13.92
N SER A 50 16.04 -1.18 14.11
CA SER A 50 15.09 -1.03 12.99
C SER A 50 15.19 0.34 12.32
N GLU A 51 15.15 1.43 13.09
CA GLU A 51 15.16 2.81 12.55
C GLU A 51 16.48 3.17 11.84
N PRO A 52 17.67 2.86 12.40
CA PRO A 52 18.93 3.09 11.69
C PRO A 52 19.03 2.29 10.38
N ARG A 53 18.58 1.03 10.41
CA ARG A 53 18.57 0.17 9.22
C ARG A 53 17.63 0.68 8.14
N GLU A 54 16.46 1.21 8.50
CA GLU A 54 15.54 1.88 7.56
C GLU A 54 16.19 3.12 6.94
N ALA A 55 16.88 3.94 7.74
CA ALA A 55 17.53 5.15 7.24
C ALA A 55 18.67 4.83 6.25
N GLU A 56 19.46 3.79 6.53
CA GLU A 56 20.49 3.29 5.62
C GLU A 56 19.87 2.74 4.33
N ALA A 57 18.84 1.89 4.46
CA ALA A 57 18.11 1.32 3.32
C ALA A 57 17.51 2.40 2.42
N SER A 58 16.88 3.41 3.01
CA SER A 58 16.31 4.56 2.31
C SER A 58 17.38 5.37 1.58
N THR A 59 18.56 5.53 2.19
CA THR A 59 19.70 6.24 1.56
C THR A 59 20.21 5.47 0.34
N GLU A 60 20.39 4.16 0.46
CA GLU A 60 20.80 3.32 -0.67
C GLU A 60 19.73 3.29 -1.78
N LEU A 61 18.46 3.14 -1.41
CA LEU A 61 17.34 3.22 -2.35
C LEU A 61 17.35 4.53 -3.14
N ALA A 62 17.52 5.67 -2.46
CA ALA A 62 17.52 6.99 -3.08
C ALA A 62 18.67 7.16 -4.09
N LYS A 63 19.85 6.59 -3.83
CA LYS A 63 20.96 6.57 -4.80
C LYS A 63 20.57 5.82 -6.06
N VAL A 64 19.92 4.66 -5.92
CA VAL A 64 19.52 3.82 -7.06
C VAL A 64 18.35 4.44 -7.82
N GLN A 65 17.41 5.11 -7.14
CA GLN A 65 16.33 5.85 -7.79
C GLN A 65 16.83 6.91 -8.77
N LYS A 66 18.01 7.53 -8.53
CA LYS A 66 18.63 8.43 -9.50
C LYS A 66 19.00 7.72 -10.80
N LEU A 67 19.55 6.50 -10.73
CA LEU A 67 19.84 5.69 -11.92
C LEU A 67 18.56 5.38 -12.69
N PHE A 68 17.49 5.02 -11.99
CA PHE A 68 16.17 4.79 -12.59
C PHE A 68 15.62 6.04 -13.30
N GLN A 69 15.72 7.21 -12.66
CA GLN A 69 15.30 8.49 -13.25
C GLN A 69 16.11 8.85 -14.50
N MET A 70 17.40 8.48 -14.53
CA MET A 70 18.26 8.60 -15.71
C MET A 70 18.03 7.47 -16.74
N GLN A 71 17.00 6.64 -16.56
CA GLN A 71 16.64 5.51 -17.43
C GLN A 71 17.76 4.45 -17.58
N GLN A 72 18.70 4.39 -16.62
CA GLN A 72 19.76 3.39 -16.58
C GLN A 72 19.24 2.10 -15.93
N PHE A 73 18.22 1.48 -16.54
CA PHE A 73 17.43 0.41 -15.92
C PHE A 73 18.25 -0.82 -15.56
N ASP A 74 19.28 -1.19 -16.33
CA ASP A 74 20.14 -2.34 -16.02
C ASP A 74 21.01 -2.12 -14.77
N GLN A 75 21.50 -0.88 -14.59
CA GLN A 75 22.29 -0.51 -13.42
C GLN A 75 21.37 -0.33 -12.20
N ALA A 76 20.22 0.32 -12.41
CA ALA A 76 19.20 0.50 -11.38
C ALA A 76 18.70 -0.85 -10.86
N LEU A 77 18.44 -1.81 -11.76
CA LEU A 77 17.98 -3.16 -11.41
C LEU A 77 18.93 -3.84 -10.42
N LYS A 78 20.25 -3.84 -10.69
CA LYS A 78 21.24 -4.42 -9.78
C LYS A 78 21.25 -3.73 -8.41
N GLY A 79 21.15 -2.39 -8.41
CA GLY A 79 21.08 -1.61 -7.18
C GLY A 79 19.82 -1.93 -6.36
N PHE A 80 18.65 -1.99 -6.99
CA PHE A 80 17.40 -2.27 -6.30
C PHE A 80 17.35 -3.71 -5.80
N GLN A 81 17.89 -4.68 -6.55
CA GLN A 81 18.02 -6.06 -6.07
C GLN A 81 18.89 -6.16 -4.82
N LYS A 82 19.97 -5.36 -4.74
CA LYS A 82 20.80 -5.28 -3.53
C LYS A 82 20.03 -4.67 -2.36
N VAL A 83 19.28 -3.60 -2.58
CA VAL A 83 18.44 -3.01 -1.52
C VAL A 83 17.39 -4.01 -1.05
N GLN A 84 16.74 -4.70 -1.98
CA GLN A 84 15.75 -5.74 -1.71
C GLN A 84 16.34 -6.89 -0.88
N SER A 85 17.55 -7.37 -1.20
CA SER A 85 18.18 -8.48 -0.47
C SER A 85 18.66 -8.07 0.92
N ASP A 86 19.30 -6.91 1.01
CA ASP A 86 20.02 -6.51 2.23
C ASP A 86 19.08 -5.87 3.26
N TYR A 87 17.97 -5.29 2.78
CA TYR A 87 17.01 -4.56 3.59
C TYR A 87 15.59 -5.10 3.45
N SER A 88 15.40 -6.39 3.20
CA SER A 88 14.07 -7.01 3.00
C SER A 88 13.05 -6.81 4.15
N SER A 89 13.52 -6.38 5.33
CA SER A 89 12.70 -6.10 6.52
C SER A 89 12.30 -4.64 6.68
N THR A 90 12.72 -3.77 5.76
CA THR A 90 12.50 -2.32 5.79
C THR A 90 11.45 -1.90 4.76
N ASP A 91 10.85 -0.73 4.94
CA ASP A 91 9.92 -0.14 3.98
C ASP A 91 10.63 0.18 2.66
N ALA A 92 11.89 0.63 2.72
CA ALA A 92 12.74 0.80 1.54
C ALA A 92 12.98 -0.53 0.78
N GLY A 93 13.19 -1.63 1.49
CA GLY A 93 13.31 -2.96 0.87
C GLY A 93 11.99 -3.44 0.25
N ASN A 94 10.86 -3.17 0.89
CA ASN A 94 9.55 -3.39 0.28
C ASN A 94 9.38 -2.58 -1.01
N LEU A 95 9.68 -1.28 -0.98
CA LEU A 95 9.61 -0.39 -2.15
C LEU A 95 10.58 -0.81 -3.26
N ALA A 96 11.74 -1.38 -2.93
CA ALA A 96 12.67 -1.92 -3.90
C ALA A 96 12.03 -3.03 -4.77
N ASN A 97 11.11 -3.86 -4.24
CA ASN A 97 10.39 -4.85 -5.06
C ASN A 97 9.63 -4.21 -6.23
N LEU A 98 8.92 -3.11 -5.96
CA LEU A 98 8.21 -2.35 -6.98
C LEU A 98 9.19 -1.85 -8.05
N TYR A 99 10.30 -1.25 -7.63
CA TYR A 99 11.30 -0.73 -8.55
C TYR A 99 12.03 -1.81 -9.36
N VAL A 100 12.31 -2.99 -8.79
CA VAL A 100 12.85 -4.13 -9.55
C VAL A 100 11.88 -4.54 -10.65
N GLY A 101 10.59 -4.65 -10.32
CA GLY A 101 9.56 -4.96 -11.31
C GLY A 101 9.45 -3.90 -12.41
N LEU A 102 9.50 -2.62 -12.05
CA LEU A 102 9.52 -1.51 -13.01
C LEU A 102 10.78 -1.52 -13.89
N CYS A 103 11.95 -1.84 -13.35
CA CYS A 103 13.16 -1.97 -14.17
C CYS A 103 12.98 -3.05 -15.24
N TYR A 104 12.46 -4.23 -14.88
CA TYR A 104 12.17 -5.27 -15.86
C TYR A 104 11.13 -4.85 -16.91
N ALA A 105 10.17 -4.00 -16.54
CA ALA A 105 9.16 -3.46 -17.46
C ALA A 105 9.70 -2.38 -18.43
N HIS A 106 10.78 -1.68 -18.05
CA HIS A 106 11.30 -0.52 -18.79
C HIS A 106 12.64 -0.75 -19.51
N GLN A 107 13.24 -1.94 -19.39
CA GLN A 107 14.38 -2.35 -20.21
C GLN A 107 14.08 -2.26 -21.71
N GLU A 108 15.12 -2.12 -22.55
CA GLU A 108 14.99 -2.09 -24.02
C GLU A 108 14.20 -3.30 -24.56
N LYS A 109 14.38 -4.46 -23.91
CA LYS A 109 13.57 -5.67 -24.10
C LYS A 109 12.86 -6.01 -22.79
N PRO A 110 11.63 -5.54 -22.56
CA PRO A 110 10.93 -5.75 -21.31
C PRO A 110 10.72 -7.23 -21.00
N ASN A 111 10.99 -7.61 -19.74
CA ASN A 111 10.64 -8.93 -19.23
C ASN A 111 9.38 -8.84 -18.37
N TRP A 112 8.22 -8.90 -19.04
CA TRP A 112 6.92 -8.73 -18.40
C TRP A 112 6.61 -9.78 -17.33
N THR A 113 7.08 -11.02 -17.50
CA THR A 113 6.89 -12.08 -16.52
C THR A 113 7.64 -11.79 -15.22
N LYS A 114 8.92 -11.37 -15.32
CA LYS A 114 9.68 -10.95 -14.14
C LYS A 114 9.12 -9.65 -13.55
N ALA A 115 8.73 -8.69 -14.38
CA ALA A 115 8.09 -7.47 -13.90
C ALA A 115 6.90 -7.80 -13.00
N LEU A 116 6.04 -8.73 -13.43
CA LEU A 116 4.89 -9.19 -12.66
C LEU A 116 5.31 -9.88 -11.35
N GLU A 117 6.29 -10.80 -11.41
CA GLU A 117 6.80 -11.52 -10.24
C GLU A 117 7.25 -10.55 -9.13
N TYR A 118 7.98 -9.49 -9.47
CA TYR A 118 8.52 -8.56 -8.47
C TYR A 118 7.51 -7.49 -8.04
N VAL A 119 6.70 -6.94 -8.95
CA VAL A 119 5.67 -5.96 -8.55
C VAL A 119 4.64 -6.59 -7.59
N GLN A 120 4.31 -7.88 -7.73
CA GLN A 120 3.43 -8.58 -6.80
C GLN A 120 4.01 -8.77 -5.39
N LYS A 121 5.34 -8.69 -5.22
CA LYS A 121 6.00 -8.75 -3.91
C LYS A 121 5.91 -7.43 -3.14
N PHE A 122 5.61 -6.32 -3.81
CA PHE A 122 5.39 -5.04 -3.15
C PHE A 122 4.09 -5.07 -2.35
N SER A 123 4.19 -4.79 -1.05
CA SER A 123 3.05 -4.62 -0.17
C SER A 123 2.61 -3.16 -0.16
N THR A 124 1.34 -2.91 -0.49
CA THR A 124 0.75 -1.57 -0.44
C THR A 124 0.58 -1.09 1.00
N SER A 125 0.67 0.22 1.18
CA SER A 125 0.41 0.93 2.43
C SER A 125 -0.75 1.92 2.29
N ASN A 126 -1.06 2.64 3.36
CA ASN A 126 -2.12 3.65 3.40
C ASN A 126 -1.66 5.05 2.92
N ASP A 127 -0.67 5.10 2.03
CA ASP A 127 -0.10 6.33 1.48
C ASP A 127 -0.90 6.88 0.29
N GLN A 128 -0.67 8.15 -0.05
CA GLN A 128 -1.44 8.86 -1.08
C GLN A 128 -0.93 8.69 -2.52
N ILE A 129 0.30 8.18 -2.70
CA ILE A 129 1.03 8.33 -3.96
C ILE A 129 1.54 6.98 -4.46
N ILE A 130 2.40 6.33 -3.70
CA ILE A 130 3.12 5.12 -4.07
C ILE A 130 2.14 3.95 -4.23
N SER A 131 1.26 3.74 -3.25
CA SER A 131 0.37 2.57 -3.30
C SER A 131 -0.64 2.63 -4.45
N PRO A 132 -1.35 3.74 -4.71
CA PRO A 132 -2.16 3.88 -5.92
C PRO A 132 -1.35 3.74 -7.21
N ALA A 133 -0.17 4.36 -7.30
CA ALA A 133 0.69 4.26 -8.48
C ALA A 133 1.19 2.83 -8.73
N SER A 134 1.48 2.06 -7.67
CA SER A 134 1.89 0.66 -7.75
C SER A 134 0.80 -0.22 -8.37
N GLN A 135 -0.47 0.03 -8.03
CA GLN A 135 -1.59 -0.72 -8.60
C GLN A 135 -1.82 -0.34 -10.07
N MET A 136 -1.59 0.93 -10.43
CA MET A 136 -1.61 1.34 -11.83
C MET A 136 -0.49 0.66 -12.63
N ALA A 137 0.74 0.62 -12.10
CA ALA A 137 1.85 -0.10 -12.72
C ALA A 137 1.58 -1.61 -12.84
N LEU A 138 1.00 -2.22 -11.80
CA LEU A 138 0.59 -3.62 -11.83
C LEU A 138 -0.45 -3.88 -12.93
N GLY A 139 -1.41 -2.96 -13.12
CA GLY A 139 -2.37 -3.03 -14.23
C GLY A 139 -1.69 -3.01 -15.60
N ASP A 140 -0.74 -2.10 -15.80
CA ASP A 140 0.03 -2.02 -17.05
C ASP A 140 0.85 -3.30 -17.29
N ILE A 141 1.45 -3.86 -16.24
CA ILE A 141 2.22 -5.12 -16.33
C ILE A 141 1.30 -6.31 -16.62
N TYR A 142 0.11 -6.38 -16.03
CA TYR A 142 -0.86 -7.42 -16.36
C TYR A 142 -1.31 -7.34 -17.82
N ALA A 143 -1.59 -6.14 -18.32
CA ALA A 143 -1.99 -5.94 -19.72
C ALA A 143 -0.89 -6.42 -20.69
N ASN A 144 0.38 -6.11 -20.39
CA ASN A 144 1.52 -6.58 -21.20
C ASN A 144 1.78 -8.09 -21.08
N ASN A 145 1.27 -8.75 -20.04
CA ASN A 145 1.23 -10.21 -19.93
C ASN A 145 -0.08 -10.82 -20.51
N ASN A 146 -0.87 -10.06 -21.26
CA ASN A 146 -2.18 -10.45 -21.79
C ASN A 146 -3.22 -10.85 -20.71
N GLN A 147 -3.02 -10.43 -19.46
CA GLN A 147 -3.94 -10.67 -18.34
C GLN A 147 -4.91 -9.49 -18.18
N ASN A 148 -5.67 -9.21 -19.25
CA ASN A 148 -6.48 -8.00 -19.39
C ASN A 148 -7.53 -7.80 -18.28
N ASP A 149 -8.20 -8.87 -17.83
CA ASP A 149 -9.20 -8.75 -16.76
C ASP A 149 -8.55 -8.33 -15.42
N LYS A 150 -7.38 -8.90 -15.08
CA LYS A 150 -6.60 -8.50 -13.90
C LYS A 150 -6.04 -7.08 -14.03
N ALA A 151 -5.71 -6.67 -15.25
CA ALA A 151 -5.29 -5.30 -15.53
C ALA A 151 -6.40 -4.31 -15.18
N VAL A 152 -7.63 -4.57 -15.64
CA VAL A 152 -8.83 -3.77 -15.32
C VAL A 152 -9.07 -3.71 -13.82
N GLU A 153 -8.98 -4.84 -13.10
CA GLU A 153 -9.13 -4.88 -11.64
C GLU A 153 -8.08 -4.02 -10.93
N SER A 154 -6.81 -4.12 -11.35
CA SER A 154 -5.70 -3.36 -10.75
C SER A 154 -5.83 -1.85 -11.01
N PHE A 155 -6.28 -1.45 -12.20
CA PHE A 155 -6.57 -0.06 -12.50
C PHE A 155 -7.74 0.50 -11.69
N LYS A 156 -8.82 -0.25 -11.52
CA LYS A 156 -9.94 0.17 -10.67
C LYS A 156 -9.48 0.32 -9.22
N LYS A 157 -8.71 -0.65 -8.71
CA LYS A 157 -8.12 -0.56 -7.37
C LYS A 157 -7.20 0.65 -7.22
N ALA A 158 -6.38 0.96 -8.22
CA ALA A 158 -5.56 2.18 -8.23
C ALA A 158 -6.41 3.45 -8.10
N ALA A 159 -7.53 3.51 -8.83
CA ALA A 159 -8.46 4.64 -8.77
C ALA A 159 -9.14 4.77 -7.40
N ASP A 160 -9.60 3.67 -6.82
CA ASP A 160 -10.23 3.66 -5.50
C ASP A 160 -9.25 4.10 -4.41
N MET A 161 -8.01 3.58 -4.45
CA MET A 161 -6.96 3.97 -3.50
C MET A 161 -6.62 5.46 -3.64
N ALA A 162 -6.48 5.96 -4.86
CA ALA A 162 -6.23 7.39 -5.10
C ALA A 162 -7.39 8.27 -4.62
N ASN A 163 -8.63 7.91 -4.94
CA ASN A 163 -9.83 8.60 -4.48
C ASN A 163 -9.91 8.67 -2.96
N SER A 164 -9.63 7.57 -2.25
CA SER A 164 -9.66 7.50 -0.78
C SER A 164 -8.73 8.50 -0.08
N LYS A 165 -7.77 9.05 -0.84
CA LYS A 165 -6.75 10.02 -0.39
C LYS A 165 -6.92 11.39 -1.01
N GLY A 166 -7.85 11.54 -1.94
CA GLY A 166 -8.16 12.80 -2.62
C GLY A 166 -9.04 13.71 -1.78
N PHE A 167 -9.04 15.00 -2.12
CA PHE A 167 -9.95 15.97 -1.53
C PHE A 167 -11.40 15.58 -1.85
N GLU A 168 -12.27 15.53 -0.84
CA GLU A 168 -13.67 15.08 -0.97
C GLU A 168 -13.81 13.69 -1.63
N GLY A 169 -12.81 12.81 -1.48
CA GLY A 169 -12.83 11.49 -2.09
C GLY A 169 -12.53 11.48 -3.60
N ILE A 170 -11.99 12.59 -4.14
CA ILE A 170 -11.72 12.76 -5.57
C ILE A 170 -10.23 13.02 -5.78
N ASN A 171 -9.59 12.15 -6.57
CA ASN A 171 -8.24 12.39 -7.07
C ASN A 171 -8.31 12.76 -8.56
N LEU A 172 -7.78 13.93 -8.92
CA LEU A 172 -7.91 14.46 -10.29
C LEU A 172 -6.80 13.98 -11.26
N SER A 173 -5.89 13.13 -10.79
CA SER A 173 -4.71 12.70 -11.56
C SER A 173 -4.67 11.18 -11.78
N VAL A 174 -4.39 10.39 -10.74
CA VAL A 174 -4.22 8.94 -10.83
C VAL A 174 -5.55 8.24 -11.11
N ALA A 175 -6.61 8.61 -10.41
CA ALA A 175 -7.89 7.91 -10.53
C ALA A 175 -8.51 7.96 -11.95
N PRO A 176 -8.72 9.14 -12.57
CA PRO A 176 -9.28 9.19 -13.92
C PRO A 176 -8.32 8.61 -14.98
N LEU A 177 -7.00 8.65 -14.74
CA LEU A 177 -6.02 8.01 -15.63
C LEU A 177 -6.16 6.48 -15.60
N ALA A 178 -6.20 5.90 -14.41
CA ALA A 178 -6.34 4.46 -14.22
C ALA A 178 -7.69 3.97 -14.76
N LEU A 179 -8.80 4.67 -14.45
CA LEU A 179 -10.11 4.36 -15.01
C LEU A 179 -10.10 4.42 -16.55
N ARG A 180 -9.47 5.43 -17.16
CA ARG A 180 -9.39 5.49 -18.63
C ARG A 180 -8.65 4.29 -19.21
N LYS A 181 -7.53 3.88 -18.59
CA LYS A 181 -6.80 2.65 -18.99
C LYS A 181 -7.68 1.40 -18.89
N ALA A 182 -8.46 1.27 -17.81
CA ALA A 182 -9.42 0.18 -17.64
C ALA A 182 -10.50 0.17 -18.75
N GLY A 183 -11.07 1.34 -19.07
CA GLY A 183 -12.06 1.49 -20.14
C GLY A 183 -11.50 1.08 -21.50
N ILE A 184 -10.27 1.49 -21.82
CA ILE A 184 -9.60 1.15 -23.10
C ILE A 184 -9.43 -0.38 -23.24
N ILE A 185 -9.04 -1.06 -22.16
CA ILE A 185 -8.91 -2.54 -22.19
C ILE A 185 -10.26 -3.22 -22.33
N LEU A 186 -11.29 -2.77 -21.60
CA LEU A 186 -12.64 -3.32 -21.74
C LEU A 186 -13.17 -3.16 -23.16
N GLU A 187 -12.94 -1.99 -23.76
CA GLU A 187 -13.32 -1.71 -25.13
C GLU A 187 -12.60 -2.63 -26.13
N SER A 188 -11.29 -2.85 -25.96
CA SER A 188 -10.52 -3.77 -26.81
C SER A 188 -10.94 -5.24 -26.67
N GLN A 189 -11.53 -5.61 -25.53
CA GLN A 189 -12.16 -6.92 -25.30
C GLN A 189 -13.59 -7.00 -25.85
N GLY A 190 -14.13 -5.94 -26.47
CA GLY A 190 -15.52 -5.88 -26.94
C GLY A 190 -16.55 -5.62 -25.84
N LYS A 191 -16.13 -5.41 -24.59
CA LYS A 191 -17.00 -5.08 -23.44
C LYS A 191 -17.38 -3.60 -23.43
N LYS A 192 -17.92 -3.11 -24.56
CA LYS A 192 -18.21 -1.68 -24.80
C LYS A 192 -19.14 -1.06 -23.76
N ALA A 193 -20.17 -1.78 -23.33
CA ALA A 193 -21.10 -1.29 -22.32
C ALA A 193 -20.42 -1.01 -20.96
N ASP A 194 -19.44 -1.81 -20.58
CA ASP A 194 -18.70 -1.61 -19.33
C ASP A 194 -17.65 -0.50 -19.48
N ALA A 195 -17.00 -0.39 -20.65
CA ALA A 195 -16.13 0.74 -20.97
C ALA A 195 -16.90 2.07 -20.94
N LEU A 196 -18.09 2.10 -21.53
CA LEU A 196 -18.96 3.28 -21.58
C LEU A 196 -19.31 3.79 -20.17
N LYS A 197 -19.66 2.90 -19.24
CA LYS A 197 -19.92 3.26 -17.83
C LYS A 197 -18.71 3.94 -17.19
N ILE A 198 -17.51 3.41 -17.42
CA ILE A 198 -16.27 4.00 -16.88
C ILE A 198 -16.02 5.39 -17.49
N TYR A 199 -16.20 5.55 -18.79
CA TYR A 199 -16.00 6.85 -19.44
C TYR A 199 -17.02 7.90 -18.96
N GLN A 200 -18.27 7.49 -18.72
CA GLN A 200 -19.30 8.35 -18.12
C GLN A 200 -18.98 8.72 -16.68
N GLU A 201 -18.43 7.79 -15.88
CA GLU A 201 -17.91 8.10 -14.54
C GLU A 201 -16.80 9.15 -14.62
N ILE A 202 -15.84 8.99 -15.54
CA ILE A 202 -14.76 9.96 -15.74
C ILE A 202 -15.33 11.36 -16.01
N LYS A 203 -16.30 11.45 -16.93
CA LYS A 203 -16.94 12.72 -17.32
C LYS A 203 -17.65 13.42 -16.15
N SER A 204 -18.37 12.65 -15.34
CA SER A 204 -19.26 13.20 -14.31
C SER A 204 -18.56 13.47 -12.98
N LYS A 205 -17.64 12.59 -12.56
CA LYS A 205 -16.97 12.66 -11.25
C LYS A 205 -15.67 13.46 -11.28
N TYR A 206 -14.96 13.46 -12.41
CA TYR A 206 -13.63 14.07 -12.53
C TYR A 206 -13.64 15.29 -13.46
N VAL A 207 -14.69 16.13 -13.36
CA VAL A 207 -14.93 17.29 -14.25
C VAL A 207 -13.74 18.23 -14.38
N ASN A 208 -12.94 18.38 -13.32
CA ASN A 208 -11.75 19.25 -13.28
C ASN A 208 -10.45 18.54 -13.70
N SER A 209 -10.50 17.27 -14.09
CA SER A 209 -9.35 16.52 -14.57
C SER A 209 -9.13 16.78 -16.07
N PRO A 210 -7.87 16.90 -16.54
CA PRO A 210 -7.56 16.94 -17.97
C PRO A 210 -8.16 15.75 -18.74
N MET A 211 -8.26 14.57 -18.10
CA MET A 211 -8.84 13.38 -18.68
C MET A 211 -10.33 13.50 -18.99
N SER A 212 -11.06 14.40 -18.30
CA SER A 212 -12.48 14.64 -18.59
C SER A 212 -12.67 15.50 -19.84
N GLN A 213 -11.67 16.28 -20.25
CA GLN A 213 -11.80 17.21 -21.38
C GLN A 213 -11.90 16.48 -22.73
N ASP A 214 -11.24 15.33 -22.86
CA ASP A 214 -11.23 14.53 -24.09
C ASP A 214 -12.02 13.22 -23.97
N ILE A 215 -12.79 13.02 -22.89
CA ILE A 215 -13.46 11.75 -22.62
C ILE A 215 -14.62 11.48 -23.57
N ASP A 216 -15.22 12.53 -24.14
CA ASP A 216 -16.40 12.40 -25.02
C ASP A 216 -16.11 11.58 -26.27
N LYS A 217 -14.89 11.63 -26.82
CA LYS A 217 -14.50 10.76 -27.95
C LYS A 217 -14.51 9.27 -27.59
N TYR A 218 -14.21 8.95 -26.33
CA TYR A 218 -14.23 7.56 -25.84
C TYR A 218 -15.66 7.09 -25.61
N ILE A 219 -16.52 7.97 -25.09
CA ILE A 219 -17.96 7.73 -24.92
C ILE A 219 -18.60 7.45 -26.28
N GLU A 220 -18.36 8.30 -27.28
CA GLU A 220 -18.88 8.13 -28.64
C GLU A 220 -18.43 6.79 -29.24
N ARG A 221 -17.13 6.48 -29.15
CA ARG A 221 -16.57 5.24 -29.70
C ARG A 221 -17.13 3.97 -29.04
N ALA A 222 -17.40 4.01 -27.73
CA ALA A 222 -17.99 2.90 -27.00
C ALA A 222 -19.51 2.79 -27.15
N SER A 223 -20.18 3.84 -27.64
CA SER A 223 -21.64 3.87 -27.85
C SER A 223 -22.06 3.34 -29.23
N ASN A 224 -21.14 3.34 -30.19
CA ASN A 224 -21.28 2.77 -31.54
C ASN A 224 -20.78 1.32 -31.57
#